data_AF-A0A527ZBV6-F1
#
_entry.id   AF-A0A527ZBV6-F1
#
_cell.length_a   1.000
_cell.length_b   1.000
_cell.length_c   1.000
_cell.angle_alpha   90.00
_cell.angle_beta   90.00
_cell.angle_gamma   90.00
#
_symmetry.space_group_name_H-M   'P 1'
#
loop_
_entity.id
_entity.type
_entity.pdbx_description
1 polymer ?
#
loop_
_entity_poly.entity_id
_entity_poly.type
_entity_poly.pdbx_seq_one_letter_code
_entity_poly.pdbx_strand_id
1 'polypeptide(L)'
;NYDYAYRGDDSLKPRVVFDDGTKMFLQFTGDVPAIFVVEAKGRESLVNLRTEGEYMIVDKVAQQFTLRAGDKTLCLYNRQSPSQRMPDPIEDIYGPSNLDKKSKRRQLEQRSR
;
A
#
# COMPACT_ATOMS: atom_id res chain seq x y z
N ASN A 1 10.83 1.46 7.06
CA ASN A 1 10.12 1.01 8.27
C ASN A 1 10.15 -0.50 8.36
N TYR A 2 10.44 -1.06 9.54
CA TYR A 2 10.52 -2.50 9.79
C TYR A 2 9.40 -3.00 10.73
N ASP A 3 8.51 -2.11 11.15
CA ASP A 3 7.54 -2.39 12.20
C ASP A 3 6.29 -3.10 11.67
N TYR A 4 6.43 -4.41 11.46
CA TYR A 4 5.38 -5.29 10.94
C TYR A 4 5.05 -6.42 11.92
N ALA A 5 3.77 -6.75 12.02
CA ALA A 5 3.24 -7.89 12.76
C ALA A 5 2.34 -8.74 11.88
N TYR A 6 2.07 -9.99 12.25
CA TYR A 6 1.18 -10.84 11.47
C TYR A 6 0.28 -11.73 12.32
N ARG A 7 -0.80 -12.23 11.70
CA ARG A 7 -1.70 -13.25 12.26
C ARG A 7 -2.12 -14.21 11.15
N GLY A 8 -2.10 -15.51 11.40
CA GLY A 8 -2.53 -16.52 10.45
C GLY A 8 -1.54 -17.67 10.35
N ASP A 9 -1.49 -18.33 9.19
CA ASP A 9 -0.64 -19.50 8.97
C ASP A 9 0.85 -19.12 8.82
N ASP A 10 1.70 -19.66 9.69
CA ASP A 10 3.14 -19.41 9.71
C ASP A 10 3.85 -19.84 8.42
N SER A 11 3.29 -20.78 7.65
CA SER A 11 3.91 -21.19 6.37
C SER A 11 3.86 -20.11 5.30
N LEU A 12 3.05 -19.07 5.48
CA LEU A 12 2.95 -17.91 4.58
C LEU A 12 3.77 -16.72 5.07
N LYS A 13 4.48 -16.85 6.18
CA LYS A 13 5.22 -15.75 6.80
C LYS A 13 6.47 -15.42 5.99
N PRO A 14 6.69 -14.16 5.58
CA PRO A 14 7.96 -13.76 5.01
C PRO A 14 9.08 -13.86 6.04
N ARG A 15 10.29 -14.23 5.59
CA ARG A 15 11.51 -14.20 6.42
C ARG A 15 11.88 -12.76 6.79
N VAL A 16 11.72 -11.84 5.85
CA VAL A 16 12.02 -10.41 5.99
C VAL A 16 10.86 -9.60 5.43
N VAL A 17 10.45 -8.56 6.15
CA VAL A 17 9.50 -7.55 5.68
C VAL A 17 9.94 -6.16 6.14
N PHE A 18 9.91 -5.20 5.22
CA PHE A 18 10.09 -3.77 5.50
C PHE A 18 9.54 -2.93 4.36
N ASP A 19 9.47 -1.61 4.55
CA ASP A 19 9.14 -0.65 3.51
C ASP A 19 10.10 0.55 3.51
N ASP A 20 10.15 1.30 2.40
CA ASP A 20 10.90 2.55 2.27
C ASP A 20 10.00 3.80 2.32
N GLY A 21 8.74 3.64 2.75
CA GLY A 21 7.69 4.66 2.69
C GLY A 21 6.93 4.72 1.35
N THR A 22 7.46 4.11 0.29
CA THR A 22 6.82 4.07 -1.05
C THR A 22 6.51 2.64 -1.48
N LYS A 23 7.42 1.70 -1.23
CA LYS A 23 7.35 0.29 -1.61
C LYS A 23 7.59 -0.60 -0.41
N MET A 24 6.98 -1.76 -0.40
CA MET A 24 7.21 -2.81 0.59
C MET A 24 8.05 -3.93 -0.03
N PHE A 25 9.02 -4.43 0.74
CA PHE A 25 9.96 -5.47 0.37
C PHE A 25 9.70 -6.69 1.23
N LEU A 26 9.58 -7.85 0.59
CA LEU A 26 9.31 -9.13 1.23
C LEU A 26 10.31 -10.17 0.73
N GLN A 27 10.91 -10.93 1.65
CA GLN A 27 11.73 -12.10 1.29
C GLN A 27 11.05 -13.37 1.79
N PHE A 28 10.90 -14.36 0.92
CA PHE A 28 10.42 -15.69 1.28
C PHE A 28 11.55 -16.71 1.11
N THR A 29 11.55 -17.76 1.94
CA THR A 29 12.48 -18.90 1.82
C THR A 29 11.90 -20.08 1.06
N GLY A 30 10.63 -20.01 0.68
CA GLY A 30 9.90 -21.03 -0.04
C GLY A 30 8.92 -20.39 -1.02
N ASP A 31 7.78 -21.05 -1.23
CA ASP A 31 6.77 -20.58 -2.18
C ASP A 31 6.25 -19.19 -1.82
N VAL A 32 6.03 -18.37 -2.85
CA VAL A 32 5.56 -17.00 -2.72
C VAL A 32 4.03 -16.99 -2.78
N PRO A 33 3.34 -16.56 -1.73
CA PRO A 33 1.88 -16.51 -1.73
C PRO A 33 1.36 -15.38 -2.62
N ALA A 34 0.08 -15.44 -2.96
CA ALA A 34 -0.62 -14.29 -3.55
C ALA A 34 -0.76 -13.19 -2.49
N ILE A 35 -0.43 -11.95 -2.87
CA ILE A 35 -0.39 -10.79 -1.96
C ILE A 35 -1.49 -9.81 -2.35
N PHE A 36 -2.29 -9.41 -1.37
CA PHE A 36 -3.40 -8.47 -1.53
C PHE A 36 -3.25 -7.32 -0.55
N VAL A 37 -3.65 -6.12 -0.96
CA VAL A 37 -3.78 -4.98 -0.06
C VAL A 37 -5.19 -4.91 0.49
N VAL A 38 -5.32 -4.63 1.79
CA VAL A 38 -6.62 -4.39 2.43
C VAL A 38 -6.90 -2.89 2.45
N GLU A 39 -7.98 -2.47 1.81
CA GLU A 39 -8.42 -1.07 1.76
C GLU A 39 -9.26 -0.68 2.99
N ALA A 40 -9.56 0.61 3.16
CA ALA A 40 -10.26 1.19 4.31
C ALA A 40 -11.67 0.62 4.61
N LYS A 41 -12.22 -0.26 3.76
CA LYS A 41 -13.49 -0.98 3.96
C LYS A 41 -13.32 -2.49 4.13
N GLY A 42 -12.11 -2.96 4.39
CA GLY A 42 -11.80 -4.40 4.49
C GLY A 42 -11.80 -5.14 3.14
N ARG A 43 -11.93 -4.42 2.02
CA ARG A 43 -11.87 -5.03 0.68
C ARG A 43 -10.42 -5.33 0.32
N GLU A 44 -10.20 -6.52 -0.23
CA GLU A 44 -8.93 -6.92 -0.81
C GLU A 44 -8.86 -6.47 -2.27
N SER A 45 -7.72 -5.88 -2.66
CA SER A 45 -7.40 -5.51 -4.03
C SER A 45 -6.05 -6.10 -4.41
N LEU A 46 -5.87 -6.40 -5.70
CA LEU A 46 -4.57 -6.81 -6.22
C LEU A 46 -3.54 -5.69 -6.05
N VAL A 47 -2.29 -6.08 -5.83
CA VAL A 47 -1.15 -5.18 -5.82
C VAL A 47 -0.26 -5.47 -7.01
N ASN A 48 0.40 -4.43 -7.52
CA ASN A 48 1.51 -4.63 -8.43
C ASN A 48 2.71 -5.15 -7.64
N LEU A 49 3.22 -6.30 -8.08
CA LEU A 49 4.36 -6.97 -7.47
C LEU A 49 5.38 -7.27 -8.57
N ARG A 50 6.66 -7.18 -8.21
CA ARG A 50 7.77 -7.66 -9.05
C ARG A 50 8.85 -8.31 -8.20
N THR A 51 9.70 -9.11 -8.82
CA THR A 51 10.84 -9.75 -8.16
C THR A 51 12.12 -9.00 -8.53
N GLU A 52 12.89 -8.60 -7.52
CA GLU A 52 14.25 -8.04 -7.70
C GLU A 52 15.22 -8.75 -6.74
N GLY A 53 16.13 -9.54 -7.31
CA GLY A 53 17.00 -10.40 -6.52
C GLY A 53 16.18 -11.36 -5.64
N GLU A 54 16.43 -11.31 -4.34
CA GLU A 54 15.76 -12.14 -3.33
C GLU A 54 14.43 -11.55 -2.83
N TYR A 55 14.05 -10.35 -3.29
CA TYR A 55 12.89 -9.64 -2.77
C TYR A 55 11.72 -9.63 -3.74
N MET A 56 10.54 -9.90 -3.21
CA MET A 56 9.27 -9.51 -3.78
C MET A 56 8.98 -8.05 -3.37
N ILE A 57 8.90 -7.17 -4.36
CA ILE A 57 8.64 -5.74 -4.17
C ILE A 57 7.19 -5.45 -4.53
N VAL A 58 6.46 -4.90 -3.56
CA VAL A 58 5.09 -4.41 -3.70
C VAL A 58 5.13 -2.89 -3.85
N ASP A 59 4.59 -2.36 -4.94
CA ASP A 59 4.55 -0.91 -5.25
C ASP A 59 3.47 -0.16 -4.46
N LYS A 60 3.34 -0.50 -3.16
CA LYS A 60 2.39 0.12 -2.24
C LYS A 60 2.82 -0.13 -0.80
N VAL A 61 2.66 0.90 0.02
CA VAL A 61 2.63 0.78 1.49
C VAL A 61 1.20 0.95 1.98
N ALA A 62 0.75 0.02 2.81
CA ALA A 62 -0.59 0.02 3.39
C ALA A 62 -0.56 -0.51 4.82
N GLN A 63 -1.62 -0.24 5.57
CA GLN A 63 -1.73 -0.65 6.96
C GLN A 63 -1.91 -2.17 7.12
N GLN A 64 -2.51 -2.82 6.12
CA GLN A 64 -2.73 -4.26 6.14
C GLN A 64 -2.64 -4.87 4.74
N PHE A 65 -2.05 -6.06 4.69
CA PHE A 65 -2.00 -6.96 3.54
C PHE A 65 -2.54 -8.34 3.92
N THR A 66 -3.07 -9.07 2.95
CA THR A 66 -3.43 -10.49 3.09
C THR A 66 -2.55 -11.31 2.16
N LEU A 67 -1.94 -12.37 2.68
CA LEU A 67 -1.17 -13.37 1.96
C LEU A 67 -1.99 -14.66 1.89
N ARG A 68 -2.11 -15.25 0.71
CA ARG A 68 -2.95 -16.44 0.46
C ARG A 68 -2.21 -17.51 -0.34
N ALA A 69 -2.36 -18.77 0.05
CA ALA A 69 -1.98 -19.93 -0.76
C ALA A 69 -2.89 -21.12 -0.43
N GLY A 70 -3.66 -21.61 -1.40
CA GLY A 70 -4.69 -22.63 -1.15
C GLY A 70 -5.73 -22.17 -0.13
N ASP A 71 -5.90 -22.95 0.93
CA ASP A 71 -6.79 -22.67 2.08
C ASP A 71 -6.12 -21.82 3.18
N LYS A 72 -4.82 -21.55 3.06
CA LYS A 72 -4.04 -20.82 4.05
C LYS A 72 -4.16 -19.32 3.86
N THR A 73 -4.16 -18.59 4.97
CA THR A 73 -4.22 -17.13 4.98
C THR A 73 -3.34 -16.56 6.09
N LEU A 74 -2.64 -15.46 5.80
CA LEU A 74 -1.90 -14.65 6.76
C LEU A 74 -2.21 -13.17 6.54
N CYS A 75 -2.62 -12.47 7.61
CA CYS A 75 -2.75 -11.03 7.64
C CYS A 75 -1.46 -10.41 8.13
N LEU A 76 -0.88 -9.51 7.35
CA LEU A 76 0.35 -8.78 7.63
C LEU A 76 0.00 -7.31 7.89
N TYR A 77 0.40 -6.78 9.05
CA TYR A 77 0.03 -5.47 9.57
C TYR A 77 1.26 -4.58 9.64
N ASN A 78 1.22 -3.42 8.98
CA ASN A 78 2.18 -2.34 9.19
C ASN A 78 1.71 -1.52 10.40
N ARG A 79 2.53 -1.48 11.46
CA ARG A 79 2.19 -0.81 12.73
C ARG A 79 2.59 0.67 12.77
N GLN A 80 3.21 1.19 11.71
CA GLN A 80 3.56 2.60 11.62
C GLN A 80 2.29 3.46 11.46
N SER A 81 2.29 4.64 12.09
CA SER A 81 1.19 5.60 11.97
C SER A 81 1.09 6.18 10.55
N PRO A 82 -0.13 6.30 9.96
CA PRO A 82 -0.31 6.81 8.58
C PRO A 82 0.14 8.27 8.34
N SER A 83 0.47 9.00 9.40
CA SER A 83 0.67 10.45 9.41
C SER A 83 2.01 10.94 8.84
N GLN A 84 2.80 10.08 8.18
CA GLN A 84 4.12 10.41 7.66
C GLN A 84 4.20 10.56 6.13
N ARG A 85 3.09 10.80 5.43
CA ARG A 85 3.19 11.26 4.02
C ARG A 85 3.70 12.70 4.04
N MET A 86 4.99 12.87 3.74
CA MET A 86 5.55 14.18 3.46
C MET A 86 4.87 14.78 2.23
N PRO A 87 4.67 16.12 2.19
CA PRO A 87 4.21 16.80 0.99
C PRO A 87 5.12 16.49 -0.21
N ASP A 88 4.55 16.34 -1.41
CA ASP A 88 5.29 16.22 -2.66
C ASP A 88 5.30 17.59 -3.37
N PRO A 89 6.33 18.43 -3.17
CA PRO A 89 6.40 19.76 -3.77
C PRO A 89 6.53 19.71 -5.30
N ILE A 90 6.95 18.58 -5.89
CA ILE A 90 7.02 18.43 -7.34
C ILE A 90 5.61 18.19 -7.90
N GLU A 91 4.80 17.37 -7.25
CA GLU A 91 3.38 17.19 -7.62
C GLU A 91 2.62 18.52 -7.55
N ASP A 92 2.88 19.35 -6.54
CA ASP A 92 2.20 20.65 -6.40
C ASP A 92 2.51 21.64 -7.54
N ILE A 93 3.73 21.59 -8.09
CA ILE A 93 4.19 22.51 -9.14
C ILE A 93 3.92 21.96 -10.54
N TYR A 94 4.24 20.69 -10.77
CA TYR A 94 4.24 20.07 -12.10
C TYR A 94 3.15 19.01 -12.28
N GLY A 95 2.40 18.68 -11.22
CA GLY A 95 1.36 17.67 -11.25
C GLY A 95 0.15 18.10 -12.09
N PRO A 96 -0.59 17.12 -12.65
CA PRO A 96 -1.77 17.42 -13.44
C PRO A 96 -2.88 18.04 -12.58
N SER A 97 -3.46 19.13 -13.05
CA SER A 97 -4.63 19.74 -12.41
C SER A 97 -5.89 18.90 -12.64
N ASN A 98 -6.66 18.64 -11.58
CA ASN A 98 -7.96 17.99 -11.70
C ASN A 98 -9.00 18.95 -12.35
N LEU A 99 -9.56 18.53 -13.49
CA LEU A 99 -10.53 19.32 -14.26
C LEU A 99 -11.88 19.51 -13.53
N ASP A 100 -12.31 18.53 -12.74
CA ASP A 100 -13.56 18.57 -11.96
C ASP A 100 -13.44 19.45 -10.71
N LYS A 101 -12.22 19.70 -10.22
CA LYS A 101 -12.00 20.65 -9.12
C LYS A 101 -12.13 22.11 -9.59
N LYS A 102 -11.83 22.42 -10.86
CA LYS A 102 -11.96 23.78 -11.42
C LYS A 102 -13.44 24.20 -11.61
N SER A 103 -14.33 23.27 -11.94
CA SER A 103 -15.76 23.56 -12.14
C SER A 103 -16.47 23.95 -10.84
N LYS A 104 -16.13 23.28 -9.72
CA LYS A 104 -16.67 23.60 -8.39
C LYS A 104 -16.24 24.96 -7.86
N ARG A 105 -14.99 25.40 -8.09
CA ARG A 105 -14.54 26.74 -7.66
C ARG A 105 -15.33 27.86 -8.37
N ARG A 106 -15.54 27.74 -9.69
CA ARG A 106 -16.34 28.71 -10.46
C ARG A 106 -17.81 28.77 -10.02
N GLN A 107 -18.43 27.63 -9.69
CA GLN A 107 -19.81 27.61 -9.21
C GLN A 107 -19.97 28.17 -7.78
N LEU A 108 -18.96 28.00 -6.92
CA LEU A 108 -19.00 28.54 -5.56
C LEU A 108 -18.83 30.07 -5.54
N GLU A 109 -17.94 30.60 -6.38
CA GLU A 109 -17.73 32.05 -6.55
C GLU A 109 -18.95 32.76 -7.16
N GLN A 110 -19.72 32.07 -8.00
CA GLN A 110 -20.96 32.60 -8.60
C GLN A 110 -22.17 32.55 -7.66
N ARG A 111 -22.16 31.69 -6.63
CA ARG A 111 -23.23 31.58 -5.62
C ARG A 111 -23.06 32.53 -4.43
N SER A 112 -21.91 33.18 -4.31
CA SER A 112 -21.60 34.14 -3.25
C SER A 112 -21.75 35.61 -3.70
N ARG A 113 -22.36 35.83 -4.87
CA ARG A 113 -22.79 37.13 -5.41
C ARG A 113 -24.30 37.13 -5.53
#